data_AF-Q47D61-F1
#
_entry.id   AF-Q47D61-F1
#
_cell.length_a   1.000
_cell.length_b   1.000
_cell.length_c   1.000
_cell.angle_alpha   90.00
_cell.angle_beta   90.00
_cell.angle_gamma   90.00
#
_symmetry.space_group_name_H-M   'P 1'
#
loop_
_entity.id
_entity.type
_entity.pdbx_description
1 polymer ?
#
loop_
_entity_poly.entity_id
_entity_poly.type
_entity_poly.pdbx_seq_one_letter_code
_entity_poly.pdbx_strand_id
1 'polypeptide(L)' 'MGIVKISEHMHENLRLTSAALSRSINAQAEHWLRVGMLSELNPNLRYGEICRLLIQAEHQALEDSDLPVSLSKRAA' A
#
# COMPACT_ATOMS: atom_id res chain seq x y z
N MET A 1 -13.36 -5.92 -8.93
CA MET A 1 -11.90 -5.92 -8.74
C MET A 1 -11.27 -6.78 -9.83
N GLY A 2 -10.20 -6.32 -10.49
CA GLY A 2 -9.46 -7.15 -11.47
C GLY A 2 -8.55 -8.14 -10.75
N ILE A 3 -8.50 -9.39 -11.22
CA ILE A 3 -7.59 -10.42 -10.68
C ILE A 3 -6.26 -10.30 -11.42
N VAL A 4 -5.19 -10.00 -10.68
CA VAL A 4 -3.83 -9.98 -11.23
C VAL A 4 -3.24 -11.39 -11.09
N LYS A 5 -2.82 -11.98 -12.22
CA LYS A 5 -2.12 -13.26 -12.22
C LYS A 5 -0.64 -13.05 -11.90
N ILE A 6 -0.10 -13.85 -10.99
CA ILE A 6 1.32 -13.91 -10.65
C ILE A 6 1.81 -15.36 -10.75
N SER A 7 3.13 -15.57 -10.79
CA SER A 7 3.70 -16.91 -10.80
C SER A 7 3.48 -17.63 -9.47
N GLU A 8 3.45 -18.96 -9.48
CA GLU A 8 3.31 -19.77 -8.27
C GLU A 8 4.44 -19.49 -7.26
N HIS A 9 5.66 -19.31 -7.77
CA HIS A 9 6.80 -18.95 -6.93
C HIS A 9 6.58 -17.60 -6.20
N MET A 10 6.01 -16.60 -6.89
CA MET A 10 5.70 -15.32 -6.27
C MET A 10 4.58 -15.46 -5.24
N HIS A 11 3.57 -16.28 -5.53
CA HIS A 11 2.49 -16.56 -4.59
C HIS A 11 3.00 -17.24 -3.31
N GLU A 12 3.98 -18.15 -3.43
CA GLU A 12 4.61 -18.77 -2.27
C GLU A 12 5.44 -17.79 -1.44
N ASN A 13 6.24 -16.94 -2.10
CA ASN A 13 6.97 -15.87 -1.42
C ASN A 13 6.04 -14.91 -0.67
N LEU A 14 4.86 -14.61 -1.24
CA LEU A 14 3.83 -13.81 -0.57
C LEU A 14 3.30 -14.52 0.68
N ARG A 15 2.95 -15.81 0.59
CA ARG A 15 2.47 -16.61 1.75
C ARG A 15 3.47 -16.60 2.90
N LEU A 16 4.74 -16.89 2.60
CA LEU A 16 5.81 -16.94 3.60
C LEU A 16 6.05 -15.56 4.22
N THR A 17 6.19 -14.52 3.39
CA THR A 17 6.49 -13.16 3.87
C THR A 17 5.31 -12.56 4.63
N SER A 18 4.08 -12.78 4.18
CA SER A 18 2.89 -12.26 4.85
C SER A 18 2.75 -12.85 6.25
N ALA A 19 3.02 -14.16 6.41
CA ALA A 19 3.03 -14.80 7.72
C ALA A 19 4.14 -14.24 8.62
N ALA A 20 5.37 -14.06 8.10
CA ALA A 20 6.49 -13.52 8.86
C ALA A 20 6.31 -12.06 9.30
N LEU A 21 5.61 -11.25 8.49
CA LEU A 21 5.38 -9.82 8.75
C LEU A 21 3.99 -9.53 9.33
N SER A 22 3.25 -10.55 9.74
CA SER A 22 1.90 -10.44 10.33
C SER A 22 0.92 -9.62 9.47
N ARG A 23 0.89 -9.90 8.16
CA ARG A 23 -0.05 -9.29 7.20
C ARG A 23 -0.88 -10.36 6.50
N SER A 24 -2.04 -9.98 5.96
CA SER A 24 -2.73 -10.83 4.98
C SER A 24 -1.91 -10.94 3.69
N ILE A 25 -2.12 -11.99 2.91
CA ILE A 25 -1.46 -12.18 1.60
C ILE A 25 -1.70 -10.97 0.69
N ASN A 26 -2.94 -10.47 0.65
CA ASN A 26 -3.30 -9.31 -0.16
C ASN A 26 -2.62 -8.03 0.35
N ALA A 27 -2.58 -7.80 1.66
CA ALA A 27 -1.90 -6.63 2.22
C ALA A 27 -0.39 -6.68 1.96
N GLN A 28 0.22 -7.86 2.00
CA GLN A 28 1.63 -8.03 1.64
C GLN A 28 1.88 -7.80 0.14
N ALA A 29 0.99 -8.27 -0.72
CA ALA A 29 1.05 -8.02 -2.16
C ALA A 29 0.91 -6.53 -2.47
N GLU A 30 -0.07 -5.86 -1.87
CA GLU A 30 -0.27 -4.42 -2.00
C GLU A 30 0.97 -3.64 -1.54
N HIS A 31 1.55 -4.02 -0.40
CA HIS A 31 2.77 -3.37 0.09
C HIS A 31 3.92 -3.46 -0.92
N TRP A 32 4.18 -4.65 -1.49
CA TRP A 32 5.22 -4.81 -2.52
C TRP A 32 4.92 -4.00 -3.79
N LEU A 33 3.67 -3.96 -4.23
CA LEU A 33 3.27 -3.16 -5.39
C LEU A 33 3.47 -1.66 -5.13
N ARG A 34 3.08 -1.15 -3.96
CA ARG A 34 3.24 0.26 -3.60
C ARG A 34 4.72 0.64 -3.44
N VAL A 35 5.53 -0.21 -2.81
CA VAL A 35 6.99 -0.02 -2.73
C VAL A 35 7.61 0.01 -4.13
N GLY A 36 7.27 -0.96 -4.99
CA GLY A 36 7.78 -1.05 -6.35
C GLY A 36 7.44 0.19 -7.18
N MET A 37 6.18 0.61 -7.16
CA MET A 37 5.73 1.83 -7.85
C MET A 37 6.46 3.07 -7.34
N LEU A 38 6.61 3.23 -6.02
CA LEU A 38 7.33 4.38 -5.46
C LEU A 38 8.82 4.36 -5.81
N SER A 39 9.45 3.18 -5.85
CA SER A 39 10.85 3.07 -6.28
C SER A 39 11.06 3.42 -7.76
N GLU A 40 10.12 3.02 -8.62
CA GLU A 40 10.13 3.35 -10.06
C GLU A 40 9.99 4.87 -10.27
N LEU A 41 9.04 5.50 -9.56
CA LEU A 41 8.79 6.93 -9.67
C LEU A 41 9.86 7.79 -8.99
N ASN A 42 10.59 7.23 -8.02
CA ASN A 42 11.60 7.95 -7.24
C ASN A 42 12.91 7.14 -7.13
N PRO A 43 13.68 6.98 -8.23
CA PRO A 43 14.83 6.07 -8.27
C PRO A 43 15.96 6.40 -7.27
N ASN A 44 16.00 7.65 -6.79
CA ASN A 44 17.03 8.14 -5.87
C ASN A 44 16.67 7.92 -4.40
N LEU A 45 15.43 7.55 -4.08
CA LEU A 45 15.01 7.33 -2.70
C LEU A 45 15.47 5.96 -2.21
N ARG A 46 15.99 5.94 -0.99
CA ARG A 46 16.30 4.70 -0.28
C ARG A 46 15.02 4.08 0.25
N TYR A 47 15.06 2.77 0.51
CA TYR A 47 13.92 2.03 1.04
C TYR A 47 13.28 2.67 2.29
N GLY A 48 14.08 3.17 3.22
CA GLY A 48 13.57 3.84 4.42
C GLY A 48 12.80 5.15 4.14
N GLU A 49 13.11 5.84 3.03
CA GLU A 49 12.40 7.04 2.60
C GLU A 49 11.08 6.68 1.93
N ILE A 50 11.07 5.60 1.12
CA ILE A 50 9.84 5.01 0.56
C ILE A 50 8.88 4.60 1.68
N CYS A 51 9.38 3.94 2.73
CA CYS A 51 8.56 3.59 3.90
C CYS A 51 7.96 4.82 4.58
N ARG A 52 8.71 5.91 4.71
CA ARG A 52 8.20 7.18 5.27
C ARG A 52 7.07 7.75 4.43
N LEU A 53 7.20 7.73 3.10
CA LEU A 53 6.13 8.17 2.18
C LEU A 53 4.87 7.31 2.34
N LEU A 54 5.01 5.99 2.48
CA LEU A 54 3.87 5.10 2.71
C LEU A 54 3.16 5.42 4.04
N ILE A 55 3.91 5.60 5.13
CA ILE A 55 3.32 5.95 6.43
C ILE A 55 2.60 7.30 6.36
N GLN A 56 3.19 8.30 5.70
CA GLN A 56 2.56 9.62 5.54
C GLN A 56 1.26 9.54 4.73
N ALA A 57 1.23 8.73 3.67
CA ALA A 57 0.03 8.53 2.87
C ALA A 57 -1.11 7.89 3.68
N GLU A 58 -0.80 6.90 4.53
CA GLU A 58 -1.81 6.30 5.41
C GLU A 58 -2.30 7.27 6.49
N HIS A 59 -1.41 8.08 7.07
CA HIS A 59 -1.80 9.11 8.04
C HIS A 59 -2.77 10.11 7.43
N GLN A 60 -2.48 10.57 6.21
CA GLN A 60 -3.35 11.50 5.49
C GLN A 60 -4.71 10.86 5.15
N ALA A 61 -4.72 9.59 4.74
CA ALA A 61 -5.96 8.87 4.47
C ALA A 61 -6.85 8.74 5.71
N LEU A 62 -6.25 8.58 6.91
CA LEU A 62 -6.99 8.57 8.18
C LEU A 62 -7.58 9.96 8.49
N GLU A 63 -6.80 11.03 8.33
CA GLU A 63 -7.27 12.41 8.52
C GLU A 63 -8.44 12.77 7.58
N ASP A 64 -8.36 12.35 6.32
CA ASP A 64 -9.43 12.55 5.33
C ASP A 64 -10.68 11.72 5.66
N SER A 65 -10.53 10.58 6.36
CA SER A 65 -11.65 9.73 6.78
C SER A 65 -12.36 10.23 8.05
N ASP A 66 -11.68 11.02 8.87
CA ASP A 66 -12.22 11.65 10.09
C ASP A 66 -12.94 12.99 9.83
N LEU A 67 -12.98 13.45 8.57
CA LEU A 67 -13.83 14.57 8.17
C LEU A 67 -15.31 14.20 8.42
N PRO A 68 -16.07 15.00 9.20
CA PRO A 68 -17.47 14.72 9.41
C PRO A 68 -18.20 14.70 8.06
N VAL A 69 -18.96 13.62 7.83
CA VAL A 69 -19.82 13.37 6.65
C VAL A 69 -20.74 14.56 6.28
N SER A 70 -20.88 15.55 7.16
CA SER A 70 -21.67 16.77 6.93
C SER A 70 -21.06 17.78 5.94
N LEU A 71 -19.76 17.71 5.62
CA LEU A 71 -19.11 18.69 4.73
C LEU A 71 -18.98 18.25 3.27
N SER A 72 -19.25 16.97 2.94
CA SER A 72 -19.11 16.44 1.57
C SER A 72 -20.32 16.72 0.65
N LYS A 73 -21.46 17.19 1.18
CA LYS A 73 -22.71 17.38 0.39
C LYS A 73 -23.09 18.82 0.05
N ARG A 74 -22.15 19.77 -0.02
CA ARG A 74 -22.48 21.18 -0.38
C ARG A 74 -21.76 21.75 -1.61
N ALA A 75 -21.18 20.90 -2.45
CA ALA A 75 -20.68 21.32 -3.76
C ALA A 75 -21.22 20.40 -4.87
N ALA A 76 -22.53 20.48 -5.12
CA ALA A 76 -23.20 20.08 -6.35
C ALA A 76 -24.47 20.91 -6.51
#